data_AF-A0AAW9HXY3-F1
#
_entry.id   AF-A0AAW9HXY3-F1
#
_cell.length_a   1.000
_cell.length_b   1.000
_cell.length_c   1.000
_cell.angle_alpha   90.00
_cell.angle_beta   90.00
_cell.angle_gamma   90.00
#
_symmetry.space_group_name_H-M   'P 1'
#
loop_
_entity.id
_entity.type
_entity.pdbx_description
1 polymer ?
#
loop_
_entity_poly.entity_id
_entity_poly.type
_entity_poly.pdbx_seq_one_letter_code
_entity_poly.pdbx_strand_id
1 'polypeptide(L)'
;GDIIGIHDPGIFNIGDTLSEKQSNLEYTGIPQFAPEHFMRVSTKNALKRKQFVKGLTQLSEEGTIQVYRQPNWGMEELIVGVVGVLQFEVLEYRLKQEYGVDILMNSLPYSHVRWIENDLSKFGKLTMPMDTLLVEDKNRNPVVLFANEWSVRTLMDRNEGLV
;
A
#
# COMPACT_ATOMS: atom_id res chain seq x y z
N GLY A 1 22.72 -11.52 15.25
CA GLY A 1 23.99 -11.27 14.55
C GLY A 1 24.24 -9.78 14.51
N ASP A 2 25.31 -9.37 13.84
CA ASP A 2 25.67 -7.96 13.68
C ASP A 2 24.84 -7.30 12.57
N ILE A 3 24.66 -5.98 12.64
CA ILE A 3 23.95 -5.17 11.64
C ILE A 3 24.98 -4.40 10.81
N ILE A 4 24.91 -4.55 9.48
CA ILE A 4 25.74 -3.79 8.53
C ILE A 4 24.84 -2.93 7.63
N GLY A 5 25.26 -1.70 7.35
CA GLY A 5 24.59 -0.81 6.40
C GLY A 5 25.21 -0.94 5.01
N ILE A 6 24.37 -1.18 3.99
CA ILE A 6 24.79 -1.24 2.59
C ILE A 6 24.23 -0.02 1.87
N HIS A 7 25.07 0.66 1.09
CA HIS A 7 24.62 1.77 0.25
C HIS A 7 23.91 1.21 -0.99
N ASP A 8 22.60 1.42 -1.08
CA ASP A 8 21.77 0.93 -2.18
C ASP A 8 21.50 2.02 -3.23
N PRO A 9 21.93 1.85 -4.50
CA PRO A 9 21.55 2.74 -5.59
C PRO A 9 20.11 2.51 -6.11
N GLY A 10 19.31 1.66 -5.45
CA GLY A 10 17.93 1.31 -5.81
C GLY A 10 17.79 -0.07 -6.46
N ILE A 11 18.71 -0.98 -6.17
CA ILE A 11 18.71 -2.36 -6.68
C ILE A 11 18.08 -3.31 -5.66
N PHE A 12 18.21 -3.02 -4.37
CA PHE A 12 17.77 -3.92 -3.31
C PHE A 12 16.34 -3.62 -2.84
N ASN A 13 15.63 -4.68 -2.46
CA ASN A 13 14.33 -4.61 -1.82
C ASN A 13 14.40 -5.19 -0.40
N ILE A 14 13.42 -4.83 0.42
CA ILE A 14 13.25 -5.44 1.75
C ILE A 14 13.05 -6.95 1.58
N GLY A 15 13.90 -7.73 2.25
CA GLY A 15 13.87 -9.19 2.21
C GLY A 15 14.87 -9.82 1.25
N ASP A 16 15.59 -9.02 0.44
CA ASP A 16 16.63 -9.55 -0.43
C ASP A 16 17.72 -10.27 0.37
N THR A 17 18.15 -11.41 -0.15
CA THR A 17 19.21 -12.23 0.46
C THR A 17 20.51 -12.05 -0.31
N LEU A 18 21.55 -11.57 0.38
CA LEU A 18 22.90 -11.43 -0.17
C LEU A 18 23.76 -12.63 0.27
N SER A 19 24.40 -13.29 -0.70
CA SER A 19 25.21 -14.49 -0.48
C SER A 19 26.42 -14.51 -1.41
N GLU A 20 27.60 -14.81 -0.87
CA GLU A 20 28.84 -14.94 -1.66
C GLU A 20 28.93 -16.26 -2.44
N LYS A 21 28.28 -17.33 -1.95
CA LYS A 21 28.51 -18.71 -2.42
C LYS A 21 27.29 -19.39 -3.04
N GLN A 22 26.09 -18.98 -2.68
CA GLN A 22 24.85 -19.55 -3.21
C GLN A 22 23.99 -18.45 -3.78
N SER A 23 23.88 -18.43 -5.10
CA SER A 23 23.00 -17.52 -5.84
C SER A 23 21.52 -17.85 -5.68
N ASN A 24 21.17 -19.01 -5.12
CA ASN A 24 19.80 -19.49 -4.91
C ASN A 24 19.39 -19.54 -3.43
N LEU A 25 20.19 -18.95 -2.54
CA LEU A 25 19.80 -18.84 -1.14
C LEU A 25 18.80 -17.69 -1.00
N GLU A 26 17.59 -18.01 -0.57
CA GLU A 26 16.58 -17.03 -0.21
C GLU A 26 16.14 -17.30 1.23
N TYR A 27 16.27 -16.29 2.09
CA TYR A 27 15.59 -16.33 3.37
C TYR A 27 14.08 -16.19 3.15
N THR A 28 13.30 -16.83 4.02
CA THR A 28 11.85 -16.63 4.05
C THR A 28 11.53 -15.14 4.17
N GLY A 29 10.54 -14.68 3.40
CA GLY A 29 10.21 -13.25 3.31
C GLY A 29 9.99 -12.59 4.66
N ILE A 30 10.38 -11.32 4.76
CA ILE A 30 10.10 -10.49 5.93
C ILE A 30 8.59 -10.22 5.95
N PRO A 31 7.88 -10.46 7.07
CA PRO A 31 6.45 -10.22 7.13
C PRO A 31 6.16 -8.74 6.90
N GLN A 32 5.35 -8.45 5.89
CA GLN A 32 4.79 -7.12 5.72
C GLN A 32 3.59 -7.00 6.65
N PHE A 33 3.63 -6.05 7.57
CA PHE A 33 2.52 -5.80 8.47
C PHE A 33 1.36 -5.16 7.70
N ALA A 34 0.15 -5.66 7.94
CA ALA A 34 -1.06 -5.09 7.36
C ALA A 34 -1.31 -3.69 7.95
N PRO A 35 -1.56 -2.66 7.12
CA PRO A 35 -1.93 -1.34 7.60
C PRO A 35 -3.22 -1.34 8.43
N GLU A 36 -3.25 -0.49 9.44
CA GLU A 36 -4.41 -0.28 10.33
C GLU A 36 -5.00 1.14 10.20
N HIS A 37 -4.29 2.04 9.52
CA HIS A 37 -4.74 3.41 9.30
C HIS A 37 -4.61 3.78 7.83
N PHE A 38 -5.65 4.42 7.29
CA PHE A 38 -5.72 4.79 5.88
C PHE A 38 -6.05 6.26 5.72
N MET A 39 -5.31 6.95 4.87
CA MET A 39 -5.60 8.31 4.46
C MET A 39 -5.63 8.41 2.94
N ARG A 40 -6.54 9.22 2.44
CA ARG A 40 -6.49 9.69 1.06
C ARG A 40 -5.53 10.86 0.97
N VAL A 41 -4.58 10.77 0.07
CA VAL A 41 -3.52 11.74 -0.13
C VAL A 41 -3.59 12.32 -1.55
N SER A 42 -3.52 13.64 -1.64
CA SER A 42 -3.46 14.37 -2.92
C SER A 42 -2.46 15.52 -2.86
N THR A 43 -1.98 15.97 -4.01
CA THR A 43 -1.08 17.15 -4.09
C THR A 43 -1.89 18.45 -4.02
N LYS A 44 -1.42 19.43 -3.24
CA LYS A 44 -1.99 20.79 -3.24
C LYS A 44 -1.78 21.53 -4.56
N ASN A 45 -0.75 21.13 -5.31
CA ASN A 45 -0.37 21.76 -6.58
C ASN A 45 -0.35 20.73 -7.71
N ALA A 46 -1.26 20.87 -8.67
CA ALA A 46 -1.39 19.99 -9.82
C ALA A 46 -0.09 19.93 -10.67
N LEU A 47 0.70 21.02 -10.70
CA LEU A 47 1.98 21.05 -11.43
C LEU A 47 3.04 20.11 -10.84
N LYS A 48 2.90 19.73 -9.56
CA LYS A 48 3.84 18.82 -8.87
C LYS A 48 3.40 17.34 -8.91
N ARG A 49 2.41 16.99 -9.74
CA ARG A 49 1.87 15.63 -9.82
C ARG A 49 2.92 14.55 -10.11
N LYS A 50 3.89 14.82 -10.98
CA LYS A 50 4.96 13.84 -11.30
C LYS A 50 5.86 13.60 -10.10
N GLN A 51 6.24 14.65 -9.38
CA GLN A 51 7.06 14.57 -8.17
C GLN A 51 6.28 13.87 -7.04
N PHE A 52 4.99 14.16 -6.91
CA PHE A 52 4.11 13.50 -5.94
C PHE A 52 4.07 11.99 -6.14
N VAL A 53 3.77 11.55 -7.36
CA VAL A 53 3.73 10.11 -7.69
C VAL A 53 5.10 9.47 -7.48
N LYS A 54 6.18 10.13 -7.92
CA LYS A 54 7.55 9.64 -7.73
C LYS A 54 7.88 9.46 -6.24
N GLY A 55 7.62 10.47 -5.42
CA GLY A 55 7.93 10.43 -3.99
C GLY A 55 7.14 9.37 -3.25
N LEU A 56 5.84 9.23 -3.54
CA LEU A 56 5.03 8.17 -2.93
C LEU A 56 5.50 6.76 -3.33
N THR A 57 5.89 6.56 -4.59
CA THR A 57 6.43 5.26 -5.03
C THR A 57 7.72 4.92 -4.29
N GLN A 58 8.69 5.83 -4.25
CA GLN A 58 9.97 5.58 -3.59
C GLN A 58 9.81 5.35 -2.08
N LEU A 59 9.00 6.18 -1.40
CA LEU A 59 8.72 5.99 0.03
C LEU A 59 7.96 4.69 0.33
N SER A 60 7.19 4.16 -0.63
CA SER A 60 6.54 2.85 -0.49
C SER A 60 7.51 1.69 -0.73
N GLU A 61 8.51 1.84 -1.60
CA GLU A 61 9.58 0.84 -1.79
C GLU A 61 10.43 0.65 -0.53
N GLU A 62 10.60 1.71 0.26
CA GLU A 62 11.21 1.65 1.59
C GLU A 62 10.36 0.92 2.63
N GLY A 63 9.15 0.45 2.29
CA GLY A 63 8.28 -0.36 3.15
C GLY A 63 7.64 0.36 4.33
N THR A 64 7.86 1.67 4.46
CA THR A 64 7.28 2.46 5.57
C THR A 64 5.78 2.72 5.36
N ILE A 65 5.34 2.77 4.10
CA ILE A 65 3.94 3.00 3.72
C ILE A 65 3.50 2.02 2.63
N GLN A 66 2.19 1.81 2.53
CA GLN A 66 1.58 1.08 1.42
C GLN A 66 0.70 2.02 0.60
N VAL A 67 0.81 1.97 -0.72
CA VAL A 67 0.07 2.85 -1.62
C VAL A 67 -0.95 2.03 -2.41
N TYR A 68 -2.19 2.53 -2.42
CA TYR A 68 -3.33 1.94 -3.12
C TYR A 68 -3.99 2.94 -4.06
N ARG A 69 -4.63 2.40 -5.11
CA ARG A 69 -5.33 3.16 -6.15
C ARG A 69 -6.76 2.68 -6.26
N GLN A 70 -7.73 3.58 -6.40
CA GLN A 70 -9.09 3.16 -6.73
C GLN A 70 -9.18 2.84 -8.24
N PRO A 71 -9.78 1.70 -8.62
CA PRO A 71 -10.06 1.40 -10.02
C PRO A 71 -10.88 2.54 -10.64
N ASN A 72 -10.50 2.97 -11.84
CA ASN A 72 -11.17 4.03 -12.61
C ASN A 72 -11.07 5.46 -12.06
N TRP A 73 -10.30 5.69 -11.00
CA TRP A 73 -9.93 7.05 -10.58
C TRP A 73 -8.57 7.46 -11.13
N GLY A 74 -8.42 8.76 -11.41
CA GLY A 74 -7.16 9.32 -11.88
C GLY A 74 -6.08 9.22 -10.80
N MET A 75 -4.80 9.21 -11.19
CA MET A 75 -3.64 9.20 -10.27
C MET A 75 -3.48 10.49 -9.43
N GLU A 76 -4.53 11.30 -9.30
CA GLU A 76 -4.51 12.57 -8.57
C GLU A 76 -4.83 12.39 -7.08
N GLU A 77 -5.51 11.30 -6.74
CA GLU A 77 -5.81 10.90 -5.37
C GLU A 77 -5.37 9.45 -5.15
N LEU A 78 -4.44 9.25 -4.22
CA LEU A 78 -3.95 7.94 -3.83
C LEU A 78 -4.39 7.64 -2.40
N ILE A 79 -4.53 6.37 -2.06
CA ILE A 79 -4.79 5.96 -0.69
C ILE A 79 -3.49 5.43 -0.11
N VAL A 80 -3.12 5.89 1.08
CA VAL A 80 -1.93 5.44 1.80
C VAL A 80 -2.37 4.70 3.05
N GLY A 81 -1.89 3.47 3.20
CA GLY A 81 -2.03 2.66 4.41
C GLY A 81 -0.74 2.65 5.21
N VAL A 82 -0.86 2.82 6.53
CA VAL A 82 0.25 2.73 7.49
C VAL A 82 -0.14 1.88 8.70
N VAL A 83 0.85 1.36 9.43
CA VAL A 83 0.62 0.60 10.67
C VAL A 83 0.44 1.55 11.84
N GLY A 84 1.23 2.64 11.90
CA GLY A 84 1.16 3.64 12.96
C GLY A 84 0.92 5.05 12.41
N VAL A 85 0.05 5.82 13.08
CA VAL A 85 -0.36 7.17 12.62
C VAL A 85 0.80 8.15 12.40
N LEU A 86 1.89 8.03 13.16
CA LEU A 86 3.07 8.90 13.03
C LEU A 86 3.72 8.78 11.64
N GLN A 87 3.54 7.65 10.95
CA GLN A 87 4.05 7.44 9.61
C GLN A 87 3.44 8.42 8.59
N PHE A 88 2.23 8.95 8.83
CA PHE A 88 1.67 10.01 7.99
C PHE A 88 2.40 11.35 8.15
N GLU A 89 2.79 11.71 9.37
CA GLU A 89 3.58 12.93 9.61
C GLU A 89 4.97 12.83 8.97
N VAL A 90 5.61 11.66 9.10
CA VAL A 90 6.88 11.37 8.42
C VAL A 90 6.72 11.45 6.91
N LEU A 91 5.63 10.90 6.36
CA LEU A 91 5.32 10.99 4.94
C LEU A 91 5.18 12.44 4.46
N GLU A 92 4.40 13.27 5.16
CA GLU A 92 4.24 14.69 4.81
C GLU A 92 5.58 15.42 4.80
N TYR A 93 6.36 15.22 5.87
CA TYR A 93 7.67 15.84 6.02
C TYR A 93 8.60 15.44 4.86
N ARG A 94 8.71 14.15 4.56
CA ARG A 94 9.63 13.66 3.51
C ARG A 94 9.19 14.09 2.12
N LEU A 95 7.90 14.03 1.80
CA LEU A 95 7.40 14.54 0.51
C LEU A 95 7.70 16.03 0.33
N LYS A 96 7.60 16.80 1.40
CA LYS A 96 7.94 18.23 1.37
C LYS A 96 9.44 18.47 1.23
N GLN A 97 10.28 17.79 2.01
CA GLN A 97 11.73 18.04 2.02
C GLN A 97 12.46 17.44 0.82
N GLU A 98 12.16 16.19 0.45
CA GLU A 98 12.89 15.47 -0.60
C GLU A 98 12.33 15.75 -2.00
N TYR A 99 11.01 16.00 -2.10
CA TYR A 99 10.33 16.15 -3.40
C TYR A 99 9.70 17.53 -3.59
N GLY A 100 9.72 18.39 -2.57
CA GLY A 100 9.09 19.71 -2.61
C GLY A 100 7.57 19.65 -2.74
N VAL A 101 6.91 18.55 -2.38
CA VAL A 101 5.47 18.38 -2.58
C VAL A 101 4.72 18.63 -1.29
N ASP A 102 3.88 19.67 -1.26
CA ASP A 102 2.89 19.82 -0.21
C ASP A 102 1.63 19.02 -0.54
N ILE A 103 1.16 18.22 0.42
CA ILE A 103 0.02 17.32 0.25
C ILE A 103 -1.18 17.72 1.11
N LEU A 104 -2.33 17.17 0.79
CA LEU A 104 -3.54 17.12 1.60
C LEU A 104 -3.78 15.68 2.01
N MET A 105 -4.17 15.46 3.27
CA MET A 105 -4.52 14.14 3.79
C MET A 105 -5.91 14.17 4.38
N ASN A 106 -6.76 13.24 3.95
CA ASN A 106 -8.10 13.05 4.47
C ASN A 106 -8.20 11.64 5.06
N SER A 107 -8.52 11.54 6.34
CA SER A 107 -8.69 10.24 7.01
C SER A 107 -9.81 9.43 6.36
N LEU A 108 -9.56 8.13 6.17
CA LEU A 108 -10.57 7.18 5.71
C LEU A 108 -11.00 6.28 6.87
N PRO A 109 -12.27 5.83 6.90
CA PRO A 109 -12.82 5.04 8.00
C PRO A 109 -12.48 3.55 7.87
N TYR A 110 -11.28 3.22 7.37
CA TYR A 110 -10.84 1.83 7.19
C TYR A 110 -9.78 1.49 8.23
N SER A 111 -9.79 0.24 8.68
CA SER A 111 -8.88 -0.29 9.70
C SER A 111 -8.35 -1.68 9.37
N HIS A 112 -8.91 -2.33 8.35
CA HIS A 112 -8.44 -3.63 7.88
C HIS A 112 -8.27 -3.64 6.37
N VAL A 113 -7.36 -4.49 5.89
CA VAL A 113 -7.11 -4.72 4.48
C VAL A 113 -7.00 -6.22 4.19
N ARG A 114 -7.53 -6.67 3.05
CA ARG A 114 -7.33 -8.03 2.53
C ARG A 114 -7.06 -7.98 1.03
N TRP A 115 -6.11 -8.79 0.58
CA TRP A 115 -5.87 -9.03 -0.83
C TRP A 115 -6.86 -10.08 -1.31
N ILE A 116 -7.34 -9.94 -2.53
CA ILE A 116 -8.11 -10.99 -3.20
C ILE A 116 -7.12 -11.75 -4.07
N GLU A 117 -6.95 -13.04 -3.80
CA GLU A 117 -6.07 -13.93 -4.56
C GLU A 117 -6.74 -14.41 -5.84
N ASN A 118 -8.07 -14.48 -5.87
CA ASN A 118 -8.77 -14.93 -7.06
C ASN A 118 -8.78 -13.92 -8.21
N ASP A 119 -8.88 -14.46 -9.42
CA ASP A 119 -9.19 -13.67 -10.62
C ASP A 119 -10.63 -13.14 -10.55
N LEU A 120 -10.75 -11.83 -10.30
CA LEU A 120 -12.04 -11.15 -10.21
C LEU A 120 -12.88 -11.26 -11.48
N SER A 121 -12.28 -11.49 -12.65
CA SER A 121 -13.05 -11.67 -13.89
C SER A 121 -13.95 -12.90 -13.87
N LYS A 122 -13.63 -13.89 -13.01
CA LYS A 122 -14.44 -15.09 -12.77
C LYS A 122 -15.64 -14.82 -11.86
N PHE A 123 -15.62 -13.71 -11.14
CA PHE A 123 -16.72 -13.25 -10.30
C PHE A 123 -17.48 -12.14 -11.05
N GLY A 124 -18.69 -12.43 -11.54
CA GLY A 124 -19.43 -11.47 -12.36
C GLY A 124 -19.66 -10.12 -11.66
N LYS A 125 -20.08 -10.14 -10.39
CA LYS A 125 -20.16 -8.95 -9.55
C LYS A 125 -19.91 -9.33 -8.10
N LEU A 126 -18.81 -8.84 -7.54
CA LEU A 126 -18.52 -8.96 -6.12
C LEU A 126 -19.62 -8.27 -5.30
N THR A 127 -20.22 -9.00 -4.36
CA THR A 127 -21.20 -8.45 -3.43
C THR A 127 -20.48 -7.89 -2.21
N MET A 128 -20.12 -6.61 -2.31
CA MET A 128 -19.39 -5.86 -1.28
C MET A 128 -20.34 -5.23 -0.24
N PRO A 129 -20.07 -5.32 1.08
CA PRO A 129 -20.69 -4.49 2.10
C PRO A 129 -20.43 -3.00 1.84
N MET A 130 -21.33 -2.12 2.30
CA MET A 130 -21.23 -0.68 2.02
C MET A 130 -20.00 -0.01 2.65
N ASP A 131 -19.50 -0.56 3.75
CA ASP A 131 -18.37 -0.09 4.53
C ASP A 131 -17.04 -0.74 4.08
N THR A 132 -16.96 -1.05 2.78
CA THR A 132 -15.77 -1.57 2.13
C THR A 132 -15.40 -0.75 0.91
N LEU A 133 -14.14 -0.82 0.51
CA LEU A 133 -13.64 -0.15 -0.68
C LEU A 133 -12.68 -1.07 -1.44
N LEU A 134 -13.00 -1.30 -2.71
CA LEU A 134 -12.10 -1.98 -3.63
C LEU A 134 -11.04 -1.00 -4.14
N VAL A 135 -9.78 -1.39 -3.97
CA VAL A 135 -8.58 -0.68 -4.41
C VAL A 135 -7.62 -1.65 -5.09
N GLU A 136 -6.55 -1.13 -5.67
CA GLU A 136 -5.45 -1.88 -6.28
C GLU A 136 -4.14 -1.52 -5.57
N ASP A 137 -3.29 -2.50 -5.30
CA ASP A 137 -1.93 -2.26 -4.80
C ASP A 137 -0.96 -1.81 -5.92
N LYS A 138 0.32 -1.66 -5.59
CA LYS A 138 1.38 -1.29 -6.55
C LYS A 138 1.51 -2.25 -7.74
N ASN A 139 1.15 -3.52 -7.57
CA ASN A 139 1.22 -4.57 -8.57
C ASN A 139 -0.11 -4.75 -9.32
N ARG A 140 -1.10 -3.88 -9.07
CA ARG A 140 -2.48 -4.00 -9.57
C ARG A 140 -3.23 -5.23 -9.08
N ASN A 141 -2.81 -5.78 -7.94
CA ASN A 141 -3.61 -6.81 -7.30
C ASN A 141 -4.84 -6.16 -6.67
N PRO A 142 -6.02 -6.79 -6.78
CA PRO A 142 -7.22 -6.31 -6.12
C PRO A 142 -7.11 -6.45 -4.61
N VAL A 143 -7.45 -5.38 -3.91
CA VAL A 143 -7.37 -5.25 -2.46
C VAL A 143 -8.67 -4.63 -1.96
N VAL A 144 -9.20 -5.14 -0.86
CA VAL A 144 -10.38 -4.57 -0.21
C VAL A 144 -9.98 -3.96 1.12
N LEU A 145 -10.36 -2.69 1.31
CA LEU A 145 -10.27 -2.00 2.59
C LEU A 145 -11.60 -2.14 3.33
N PHE A 146 -11.56 -2.36 4.63
CA PHE A 146 -12.74 -2.59 5.47
C PHE A 146 -12.72 -1.69 6.69
N ALA A 147 -13.89 -1.19 7.07
CA ALA A 147 -14.05 -0.40 8.28
C ALA A 147 -13.93 -1.23 9.57
N ASN A 148 -14.31 -2.50 9.52
CA ASN A 148 -14.33 -3.41 10.66
C ASN A 148 -14.20 -4.88 10.21
N GLU A 149 -13.89 -5.77 11.16
CA GLU A 149 -13.71 -7.20 10.92
C GLU A 149 -15.00 -7.93 10.51
N TRP A 150 -16.17 -7.47 10.96
CA TRP A 150 -17.45 -8.08 10.60
C TRP A 150 -17.71 -7.99 9.09
N SER A 151 -17.30 -6.88 8.48
CA SER A 151 -17.42 -6.67 7.02
C SER A 151 -16.50 -7.57 6.22
N VAL A 152 -15.37 -8.00 6.80
CA VAL A 152 -14.52 -9.04 6.21
C VAL A 152 -15.27 -10.35 6.14
N ARG A 153 -15.88 -10.80 7.24
CA ARG A 153 -16.63 -12.07 7.30
C ARG A 153 -17.83 -12.04 6.35
N THR A 154 -18.57 -10.94 6.36
CA THR A 154 -19.73 -10.74 5.48
C THR A 154 -19.33 -10.78 4.01
N LEU A 155 -18.14 -10.32 3.66
CA LEU A 155 -17.60 -10.45 2.31
C LEU A 155 -17.45 -11.91 1.90
N MET A 156 -16.79 -12.69 2.75
CA MET A 156 -16.49 -14.09 2.48
C MET A 156 -17.78 -14.91 2.41
N ASP A 157 -18.73 -14.65 3.31
CA ASP A 157 -20.02 -15.36 3.34
C ASP A 157 -20.87 -15.08 2.09
N ARG A 158 -20.81 -13.87 1.54
CA ARG A 158 -21.60 -13.47 0.36
C ARG A 158 -20.96 -13.86 -0.97
N ASN A 159 -19.67 -14.20 -0.97
CA ASN A 159 -18.90 -14.51 -2.17
C ASN A 159 -18.21 -15.87 -1.96
N GLU A 160 -18.98 -16.95 -2.10
CA GLU A 160 -18.49 -18.31 -1.91
C GLU A 160 -17.30 -18.60 -2.84
N GLY A 161 -16.21 -19.13 -2.27
CA GLY A 161 -14.98 -19.41 -2.99
C GLY A 161 -14.02 -18.22 -3.15
N LEU A 162 -14.33 -17.05 -2.55
CA LEU A 162 -13.40 -15.93 -2.45
C LEU A 162 -12.27 -16.26 -1.46
N VAL A 163 -11.03 -16.08 -1.90
CA VAL A 163 -9.78 -16.22 -1.15
C VAL A 163 -8.99 -14.93 -1.26
#